data_AF-A0A177ARS1-F1
#
_entry.id   AF-A0A177ARS1-F1
#
_cell.length_a   1.000
_cell.length_b   1.000
_cell.length_c   1.000
_cell.angle_alpha   90.00
_cell.angle_beta   90.00
_cell.angle_gamma   90.00
#
_symmetry.space_group_name_H-M   'P 1'
#
loop_
_entity.id
_entity.type
_entity.pdbx_description
1 polymer ?
#
loop_
_entity_poly.entity_id
_entity_poly.type
_entity_poly.pdbx_seq_one_letter_code
_entity_poly.pdbx_strand_id
1 'polypeptide(L)'
;MYKVIKADKLESLFPHIEICKRMFLSMMVANYKGERTFSELKIIKNELRNCLAQPRLNVFFLMSIENDISFDNIISDFSQKKVRKQHL
;
A
#
# COMPACT_ATOMS: atom_id res chain seq x y z
N MET A 1 -8.81 18.15 2.66
CA MET A 1 -8.72 19.05 1.49
C MET A 1 -9.87 18.88 0.48
N TYR A 2 -10.14 17.67 -0.05
CA TYR A 2 -11.22 17.47 -1.05
C TYR A 2 -12.61 17.96 -0.60
N LYS A 3 -12.96 17.77 0.69
CA LYS A 3 -14.23 18.24 1.28
C LYS A 3 -14.38 19.76 1.35
N VAL A 4 -13.28 20.50 1.50
CA VAL A 4 -13.31 21.98 1.62
C VAL A 4 -13.59 22.61 0.25
N ILE A 5 -13.03 22.04 -0.80
CA ILE A 5 -13.12 22.56 -2.18
C ILE A 5 -14.50 22.24 -2.79
N LYS A 6 -15.15 21.15 -2.36
CA LYS A 6 -16.51 20.81 -2.79
C LYS A 6 -17.57 21.78 -2.26
N ALA A 7 -17.29 22.50 -1.16
CA ALA A 7 -18.19 23.48 -0.58
C ALA A 7 -18.34 24.74 -1.45
N ASP A 8 -17.30 25.10 -2.23
CA ASP A 8 -17.27 26.32 -3.04
C ASP A 8 -17.92 26.18 -4.44
N LYS A 9 -18.60 25.05 -4.75
CA LYS A 9 -19.29 24.78 -6.04
C LYS A 9 -18.45 25.11 -7.30
N LEU A 10 -17.13 25.01 -7.22
CA LEU A 10 -16.24 25.33 -8.35
C LEU A 10 -16.38 24.34 -9.54
N GLU A 11 -16.98 23.16 -9.29
CA GLU A 11 -17.24 22.12 -10.29
C GLU A 11 -18.18 22.60 -11.41
N SER A 12 -19.12 23.51 -11.14
CA SER A 12 -20.09 23.97 -12.16
C SER A 12 -19.59 25.14 -13.01
N LEU A 13 -18.59 25.89 -12.54
CA LEU A 13 -18.09 27.09 -13.22
C LEU A 13 -17.01 26.75 -14.26
N PHE A 14 -16.22 25.70 -14.02
CA PHE A 14 -15.09 25.33 -14.89
C PHE A 14 -14.94 23.80 -15.04
N PRO A 15 -15.79 23.15 -15.86
CA PRO A 15 -15.80 21.70 -16.01
C PRO A 15 -14.47 21.14 -16.53
N HIS A 16 -13.78 21.85 -17.43
CA HIS A 16 -12.47 21.42 -17.93
C HIS A 16 -11.36 21.45 -16.86
N ILE A 17 -11.43 22.41 -15.93
CA ILE A 17 -10.44 22.54 -14.84
C ILE A 17 -10.67 21.46 -13.78
N GLU A 18 -11.93 21.09 -13.52
CA GLU A 18 -12.28 19.95 -12.65
C GLU A 18 -11.68 18.64 -13.18
N ILE A 19 -11.83 18.39 -14.48
CA ILE A 19 -11.27 17.19 -15.14
C ILE A 19 -9.74 17.15 -15.02
N CYS A 20 -9.05 18.25 -15.38
CA CYS A 20 -7.59 18.33 -15.27
C CYS A 20 -7.11 18.11 -13.83
N LYS A 21 -7.82 18.69 -12.86
CA LYS A 21 -7.51 18.55 -11.44
C LYS A 21 -7.75 17.12 -10.95
N ARG A 22 -8.82 16.46 -11.39
CA ARG A 22 -9.11 15.07 -11.05
C ARG A 22 -8.03 14.14 -11.61
N MET A 23 -7.60 14.36 -12.84
CA MET A 23 -6.46 13.64 -13.44
C MET A 23 -5.18 13.85 -12.64
N PHE A 24 -4.86 15.10 -12.30
CA PHE A 24 -3.67 15.45 -11.52
C PHE A 24 -3.69 14.79 -10.13
N LEU A 25 -4.80 14.86 -9.40
CA LEU A 25 -4.94 14.25 -8.09
C LEU A 25 -4.88 12.72 -8.16
N SER A 26 -5.53 12.09 -9.14
CA SER A 26 -5.43 10.64 -9.34
C SER A 26 -4.00 10.21 -9.63
N MET A 27 -3.25 10.98 -10.42
CA MET A 27 -1.83 10.72 -10.70
C MET A 27 -0.97 10.86 -9.44
N MET A 28 -1.18 11.91 -8.63
CA MET A 28 -0.48 12.07 -7.35
C MET A 28 -0.78 10.94 -6.36
N VAL A 29 -2.06 10.53 -6.24
CA VAL A 29 -2.47 9.46 -5.33
C VAL A 29 -1.95 8.11 -5.80
N ALA A 30 -1.94 7.85 -7.11
CA ALA A 30 -1.35 6.64 -7.69
C ALA A 30 0.16 6.58 -7.42
N ASN A 31 0.89 7.69 -7.60
CA ASN A 31 2.31 7.77 -7.30
C ASN A 31 2.61 7.48 -5.83
N TYR A 32 1.87 8.13 -4.91
CA TYR A 32 2.04 7.90 -3.47
C TYR A 32 1.78 6.44 -3.07
N LYS A 33 0.70 5.84 -3.58
CA LYS A 33 0.38 4.42 -3.29
C LYS A 33 1.44 3.49 -3.87
N GLY A 34 1.91 3.74 -5.10
CA GLY A 34 2.97 2.97 -5.74
C GLY A 34 4.30 3.06 -4.98
N GLU A 35 4.74 4.27 -4.64
CA GLU A 35 5.96 4.48 -3.85
C GLU A 35 5.88 3.76 -2.50
N ARG A 36 4.74 3.86 -1.82
CA ARG A 36 4.50 3.17 -0.56
C ARG A 36 4.60 1.65 -0.71
N THR A 37 3.89 1.07 -1.68
CA THR A 37 3.92 -0.39 -1.90
C THR A 37 5.28 -0.89 -2.35
N PHE A 38 6.01 -0.13 -3.17
CA PHE A 38 7.39 -0.48 -3.55
C PHE A 38 8.38 -0.35 -2.38
N SER A 39 8.19 0.64 -1.50
CA SER A 39 8.99 0.77 -0.27
C SER A 39 8.74 -0.40 0.68
N GLU A 40 7.47 -0.79 0.88
CA GLU A 40 7.09 -1.97 1.66
C GLU A 40 7.66 -3.27 1.02
N LEU A 41 7.56 -3.41 -0.31
CA LEU A 41 8.17 -4.53 -1.04
C LEU A 41 9.68 -4.61 -0.82
N LYS A 42 10.38 -3.48 -0.84
CA LYS A 42 11.83 -3.45 -0.64
C LYS A 42 12.21 -4.03 0.71
N ILE A 43 11.46 -3.67 1.77
CA ILE A 43 11.65 -4.20 3.12
C ILE A 43 11.36 -5.71 3.15
N ILE A 44 10.19 -6.13 2.64
CA ILE A 44 9.78 -7.55 2.61
C ILE A 44 10.78 -8.41 1.83
N LYS A 45 11.25 -7.92 0.67
CA LYS A 45 12.22 -8.61 -0.17
C LYS A 45 13.58 -8.73 0.51
N ASN A 46 13.97 -7.76 1.33
CA ASN A 46 15.21 -7.83 2.08
C ASN A 46 15.13 -8.87 3.21
N GLU A 47 14.04 -8.86 3.99
CA GLU A 47 13.81 -9.80 5.10
C GLU A 47 13.65 -11.25 4.61
N LEU A 48 12.91 -11.47 3.52
CA LEU A 48 12.63 -12.80 2.99
C LEU A 48 13.68 -13.33 2.00
N ARG A 49 14.72 -12.55 1.67
CA ARG A 49 15.77 -12.93 0.71
C ARG A 49 16.44 -14.26 1.06
N ASN A 50 16.61 -14.53 2.34
CA ASN A 50 17.26 -15.73 2.85
C ASN A 50 16.28 -16.88 3.15
N CYS A 51 14.96 -16.65 3.01
CA CYS A 51 13.91 -17.58 3.42
C CYS A 51 13.08 -18.11 2.23
N LEU A 52 12.89 -17.30 1.17
CA LEU A 52 12.06 -17.65 0.01
C LEU A 52 12.82 -17.48 -1.32
N ALA A 53 12.63 -18.44 -2.23
CA ALA A 53 13.11 -18.32 -3.61
C ALA A 53 12.38 -17.16 -4.33
N GLN A 54 13.14 -16.36 -5.11
CA GLN A 54 12.67 -15.20 -5.88
C GLN A 54 11.29 -15.34 -6.56
N PRO A 55 10.98 -16.43 -7.29
CA PRO A 55 9.68 -16.56 -7.95
C PRO A 55 8.51 -16.71 -6.97
N ARG A 56 8.72 -17.37 -5.82
CA ARG A 56 7.67 -17.53 -4.80
C ARG A 56 7.36 -16.21 -4.10
N LEU A 57 8.38 -15.38 -3.89
CA LEU A 57 8.23 -14.06 -3.29
C LEU A 57 7.40 -13.11 -4.18
N ASN A 58 7.62 -13.13 -5.50
CA ASN A 58 6.85 -12.33 -6.44
C ASN A 58 5.37 -12.73 -6.47
N VAL A 59 5.07 -14.03 -6.49
CA VAL A 59 3.69 -14.54 -6.46
C VAL A 59 3.00 -14.17 -5.14
N PHE A 60 3.70 -14.29 -4.01
CA PHE A 60 3.18 -13.87 -2.71
C PHE A 60 2.86 -12.38 -2.66
N PHE A 61 3.75 -11.54 -3.18
CA PHE A 61 3.54 -10.10 -3.25
C PHE A 61 2.34 -9.73 -4.13
N LEU A 62 2.20 -10.37 -5.30
CA LEU A 62 1.05 -10.14 -6.18
C LEU A 62 -0.26 -10.50 -5.47
N MET A 63 -0.31 -11.64 -4.77
CA MET A 63 -1.46 -12.00 -3.93
C MET A 63 -1.70 -11.00 -2.79
N SER A 64 -0.66 -10.36 -2.27
CA SER A 64 -0.77 -9.39 -1.17
C SER A 64 -1.37 -8.06 -1.62
N ILE A 65 -1.00 -7.59 -2.81
CA ILE A 65 -1.58 -6.38 -3.42
C ILE A 65 -3.05 -6.60 -3.78
N GLU A 66 -3.36 -7.72 -4.44
CA GLU A 66 -4.71 -8.00 -4.96
C GLU A 66 -5.75 -8.16 -3.85
N ASN A 67 -5.32 -8.59 -2.67
CA ASN A 67 -6.23 -9.06 -1.64
C ASN A 67 -6.34 -8.06 -0.46
N ASP A 68 -5.62 -6.92 -0.52
CA ASP A 68 -5.58 -5.85 0.49
C ASP A 68 -5.49 -6.41 1.93
N ILE A 69 -4.78 -7.54 2.08
CA ILE A 69 -4.75 -8.31 3.34
C ILE A 69 -3.83 -7.56 4.30
N SER A 70 -4.41 -6.98 5.35
CA SER A 70 -3.61 -6.50 6.48
C SER A 70 -2.85 -7.68 7.11
N PHE A 71 -1.52 -7.59 7.10
CA PHE A 71 -0.63 -8.56 7.71
C PHE A 71 -0.56 -8.45 9.24
N ASP A 72 -1.27 -7.49 9.86
CA ASP A 72 -1.18 -7.21 11.29
C ASP A 72 -1.48 -8.46 12.14
N ASN A 73 -2.50 -9.22 11.72
CA ASN A 73 -2.90 -10.45 12.40
C ASN A 73 -1.84 -11.55 12.27
N ILE A 74 -1.23 -11.69 11.09
CA ILE A 74 -0.20 -12.69 10.81
C ILE A 74 1.08 -12.33 11.57
N ILE A 75 1.50 -11.07 11.54
CA ILE A 75 2.67 -10.56 12.27
C ILE A 75 2.49 -10.78 13.78
N SER A 76 1.28 -10.55 14.31
CA SER A 76 0.98 -10.80 15.73
C SER A 76 1.11 -12.28 16.12
N ASP A 77 0.64 -13.20 15.28
CA ASP A 77 0.73 -14.65 15.53
C ASP A 77 2.18 -15.15 15.42
N PHE A 78 2.96 -14.62 14.47
CA PHE A 78 4.39 -14.91 14.36
C PHE A 78 5.20 -14.37 15.54
N SER A 79 4.91 -13.16 16.01
CA SER A 79 5.54 -12.57 17.19
C SER A 79 5.29 -13.43 18.44
N GLN A 80 4.03 -13.83 18.67
CA GLN A 80 3.67 -14.69 19.80
C GLN A 80 4.34 -16.07 19.74
N LYS A 81 4.45 -16.68 18.57
CA LYS A 81 5.18 -17.95 18.38
C LYS A 81 6.69 -17.83 18.61
N LYS A 82 7.29 -16.67 18.31
CA LYS A 82 8.73 -16.43 18.52
C LYS A 82 9.06 -16.18 20.00
N VAL A 83 8.19 -15.48 20.73
CA VAL A 83 8.33 -15.25 22.19
C VAL A 83 8.30 -16.56 22.97
N ARG A 84 7.50 -17.54 22.55
CA ARG A 84 7.45 -18.88 23.19
C ARG A 84 8.75 -19.68 23.09
N LYS A 85 9.66 -19.33 22.18
CA LYS A 85 10.98 -19.98 22.05
C LYS A 85 12.09 -19.31 22.88
N GLN A 86 11.87 -18.11 23.43
CA GLN A 86 12.86 -17.43 24.28
C GLN A 86 12.71 -17.77 25.77
N HIS A 87 11.60 -18.39 26.18
CA HIS A 87 11.29 -18.75 27.57
C HIS A 87 11.56 -20.24 27.91
N LEU A 88 12.34 -20.92 27.08
CA LEU A 88 12.94 -22.24 27.31
C LEU A 88 14.45 -22.12 27.18
#